data_AF-W6EIN1-F1
#
_entry.id   AF-W6EIN1-F1
#
_cell.length_a   1.000
_cell.length_b   1.000
_cell.length_c   1.000
_cell.angle_alpha   90.00
_cell.angle_beta   90.00
_cell.angle_gamma   90.00
#
_symmetry.space_group_name_H-M   'P 1'
#
loop_
_entity.id
_entity.type
_entity.pdbx_description
1 polymer ?
#
loop_
_entity_poly.entity_id
_entity_poly.type
_entity_poly.pdbx_seq_one_letter_code
_entity_poly.pdbx_strand_id
1 'polypeptide(L)'
;NQTIHSRLTVTFWGYLNRFTWIPPSYGWRQFWSVPTDSCDVYGGCGPYGYCDTNTSPICNCIRGFDPRNLQEWMLKVGSSGCVRRTQLSCGGDG
;
A
#
# COMPACT_ATOMS: atom_id res chain seq x y z
N ASN A 1 27.58 2.45 29.59
CA ASN A 1 27.06 2.25 28.21
C ASN A 1 25.75 1.52 28.26
N GLN A 2 24.65 2.18 27.88
CA GLN A 2 23.34 1.53 27.78
C GLN A 2 23.18 1.00 26.34
N THR A 3 22.96 -0.30 26.18
CA THR A 3 22.78 -0.95 24.88
C THR A 3 21.32 -0.89 24.45
N ILE A 4 21.10 -0.67 23.15
CA ILE A 4 19.76 -0.70 22.54
C ILE A 4 19.57 -2.07 21.90
N HIS A 5 18.44 -2.73 22.19
CA HIS A 5 18.06 -3.98 21.55
C HIS A 5 16.88 -3.77 20.62
N SER A 6 16.86 -4.45 19.47
CA SER A 6 15.77 -4.38 18.51
C SER A 6 15.44 -5.77 17.96
N ARG A 7 14.16 -6.03 17.71
CA ARG A 7 13.69 -7.26 17.09
C ARG A 7 12.54 -6.98 16.12
N LEU A 8 12.44 -7.82 15.09
CA LEU A 8 11.29 -7.90 14.21
C LEU A 8 10.45 -9.12 14.61
N THR A 9 9.15 -8.98 14.69
CA THR A 9 8.24 -10.05 15.13
C THR A 9 6.93 -9.99 14.36
N VAL A 10 6.56 -11.09 13.72
CA VAL A 10 5.23 -11.27 13.14
C VAL A 10 4.28 -11.73 14.25
N THR A 11 3.20 -10.99 14.46
CA THR A 11 2.19 -11.34 15.47
C THR A 11 1.23 -12.40 14.92
N PHE A 12 0.44 -13.01 15.80
CA PHE A 12 -0.57 -13.99 15.39
C PHE A 12 -1.68 -13.40 14.49
N TRP A 13 -1.82 -12.08 14.46
CA TRP A 13 -2.71 -11.35 13.57
C TRP A 13 -2.09 -11.07 12.18
N GLY A 14 -0.84 -11.47 11.94
CA GLY A 14 -0.14 -11.27 10.66
C GLY A 14 0.57 -9.92 10.51
N TYR A 15 0.62 -9.08 11.56
CA TYR A 15 1.35 -7.81 11.50
C TYR A 15 2.83 -8.00 11.80
N LEU A 16 3.69 -7.46 10.94
CA LEU A 16 5.11 -7.37 11.19
C LEU A 16 5.41 -6.12 12.03
N ASN A 17 5.92 -6.33 13.24
CA ASN A 17 6.23 -5.27 14.18
C ASN A 17 7.72 -5.18 14.43
N ARG A 18 8.23 -3.95 14.55
CA ARG A 18 9.55 -3.70 15.14
C ARG A 18 9.39 -3.31 16.60
N PHE A 19 9.98 -4.09 17.49
CA PHE A 19 10.09 -3.75 18.91
C PHE A 19 11.51 -3.28 19.23
N THR A 20 11.63 -2.24 20.05
CA THR A 20 12.92 -1.72 20.52
C THR A 20 12.89 -1.56 22.03
N TRP A 21 13.92 -2.07 22.69
CA TRP A 21 14.18 -1.86 24.12
C TRP A 21 15.24 -0.78 24.24
N ILE A 22 14.85 0.39 24.79
CA ILE A 22 15.72 1.56 24.90
C ILE A 22 15.78 1.95 26.38
N PRO A 23 16.88 1.67 27.10
CA PRO A 23 17.05 2.10 28.48
C PRO A 23 16.78 3.62 28.63
N PRO A 24 16.18 4.08 29.74
CA PRO A 24 15.78 3.31 30.92
C PRO A 24 14.39 2.65 30.82
N SER A 25 13.87 2.37 29.61
CA SER A 25 12.54 1.74 29.48
C SER A 25 12.48 0.36 30.15
N TYR A 26 11.39 0.08 30.86
CA TYR A 26 11.14 -1.20 31.52
C TYR A 26 10.53 -2.28 30.60
N GLY A 27 10.55 -2.10 29.27
CA GLY A 27 9.85 -2.99 28.36
C GLY A 27 10.20 -2.79 26.88
N TRP A 28 9.78 -3.75 26.06
CA TRP A 28 9.78 -3.63 24.61
C TRP A 28 8.75 -2.60 24.16
N ARG A 29 9.18 -1.57 23.42
CA ARG A 29 8.27 -0.60 22.80
C ARG A 29 8.10 -0.91 21.32
N GLN A 30 6.86 -0.92 20.85
CA GLN A 30 6.58 -1.00 19.41
C GLN A 30 7.02 0.32 18.76
N PHE A 31 7.92 0.21 17.78
CA PHE A 31 8.47 1.35 17.08
C PHE A 31 7.73 1.61 15.75
N TRP A 32 7.42 0.54 15.00
CA TRP A 32 6.51 0.58 13.85
C TRP A 32 5.85 -0.78 13.65
N SER A 33 4.77 -0.80 12.87
CA SER A 33 4.02 -1.99 12.46
C SER A 33 3.69 -1.88 10.98
N VAL A 34 3.66 -3.00 10.25
CA VAL A 34 3.09 -3.09 8.89
C VAL A 34 2.12 -4.28 8.81
N PRO A 35 1.05 -4.20 8.00
CA PRO A 35 0.61 -3.03 7.20
C PRO A 35 0.16 -1.85 8.09
N THR A 36 0.34 -0.61 7.61
CA THR A 36 -0.02 0.63 8.31
C THR A 36 -1.38 1.17 7.87
N ASP A 37 -1.75 0.98 6.61
CA ASP A 37 -3.00 1.45 6.04
C ASP A 37 -3.54 0.46 5.00
N SER A 38 -4.66 0.82 4.35
CA SER A 38 -5.31 -0.02 3.34
C SER A 38 -4.50 -0.17 2.05
N CYS A 39 -3.51 0.69 1.80
CA CYS A 39 -2.65 0.61 0.62
C CYS A 39 -1.50 -0.38 0.76
N ASP A 40 -1.10 -0.69 1.99
CA ASP A 40 -0.13 -1.76 2.26
C ASP A 40 -0.73 -3.17 2.08
N VAL A 41 -2.05 -3.28 1.98
CA VAL A 41 -2.75 -4.55 1.76
C VAL A 41 -2.58 -4.98 0.31
N TYR A 42 -2.08 -6.20 0.12
CA TYR A 42 -1.91 -6.79 -1.20
C TYR A 42 -3.23 -6.79 -1.98
N GLY A 43 -3.21 -6.25 -3.20
CA GLY A 43 -4.37 -6.19 -4.07
C GLY A 43 -5.40 -5.12 -3.68
N GLY A 44 -5.04 -4.13 -2.86
CA GLY A 44 -5.93 -3.02 -2.51
C GLY A 44 -6.47 -2.25 -3.72
N CYS A 45 -5.69 -2.17 -4.80
CA CYS A 45 -6.12 -1.63 -6.09
C CYS A 45 -5.89 -2.64 -7.21
N GLY A 46 -6.77 -2.62 -8.21
CA GLY A 46 -6.66 -3.50 -9.37
C GLY A 46 -5.49 -3.16 -10.29
N PRO A 47 -5.28 -3.96 -11.36
CA PRO A 47 -4.15 -3.82 -12.28
C PRO A 47 -4.04 -2.41 -12.87
N TYR A 48 -2.81 -1.91 -13.02
CA TYR A 48 -2.50 -0.57 -13.55
C TYR A 48 -3.09 0.60 -12.75
N GLY A 49 -3.62 0.33 -11.55
CA GLY A 49 -3.95 1.32 -10.55
C GLY A 49 -2.87 1.41 -9.48
N TYR A 50 -2.76 2.56 -8.84
CA TYR A 50 -1.97 2.77 -7.62
C TYR A 50 -2.87 3.24 -6.48
N CYS A 51 -2.44 2.98 -5.26
CA CYS A 51 -3.18 3.30 -4.05
C CYS A 51 -2.61 4.59 -3.43
N ASP A 52 -3.48 5.54 -3.10
CA ASP A 52 -3.14 6.79 -2.41
C ASP A 52 -4.21 7.09 -1.34
N THR A 53 -3.81 7.05 -0.08
CA THR A 53 -4.70 7.30 1.07
C THR A 53 -5.20 8.75 1.14
N ASN A 54 -4.62 9.67 0.36
CA ASN A 54 -5.03 11.07 0.31
C ASN A 54 -6.09 11.37 -0.77
N THR A 55 -6.49 10.38 -1.57
CA THR A 55 -7.48 10.55 -2.64
C THR A 55 -8.79 9.81 -2.35
N SER A 56 -9.87 10.24 -2.99
CA SER A 56 -11.15 9.53 -3.01
C SER A 56 -11.66 9.42 -4.44
N PRO A 57 -11.68 8.22 -5.06
CA PRO A 57 -11.31 6.92 -4.48
C PRO A 57 -9.81 6.81 -4.12
N ILE A 58 -9.48 5.88 -3.21
CA ILE A 58 -8.09 5.59 -2.80
C ILE A 58 -7.30 5.02 -3.99
N CYS A 59 -7.96 4.27 -4.87
CA CYS A 59 -7.36 3.78 -6.09
C CYS A 59 -7.36 4.87 -7.17
N ASN A 60 -6.24 5.02 -7.85
CA ASN A 60 -6.02 5.96 -8.94
C ASN A 60 -5.47 5.22 -10.15
N CYS A 61 -5.84 5.62 -11.36
CA CYS A 61 -5.21 5.07 -12.56
C CYS A 61 -3.84 5.73 -12.79
N ILE A 62 -2.86 4.92 -13.18
CA ILE A 62 -1.58 5.45 -13.66
C ILE A 62 -1.84 6.43 -14.81
N ARG A 63 -1.06 7.50 -14.90
CA ARG A 63 -1.20 8.49 -15.98
C ARG A 63 -1.22 7.81 -17.35
N GLY A 64 -2.24 8.12 -18.16
CA GLY A 64 -2.46 7.49 -19.47
C GLY A 64 -3.35 6.25 -19.44
N PHE A 65 -3.92 5.91 -18.28
CA PHE A 65 -4.92 4.86 -18.11
C PHE A 65 -6.25 5.45 -17.63
N ASP A 66 -7.34 4.76 -17.94
CA ASP A 66 -8.69 5.05 -17.46
C ASP A 66 -9.27 3.86 -16.69
N PRO A 67 -10.28 4.07 -15.83
CA PRO A 67 -10.93 2.99 -15.10
C PRO A 67 -11.50 1.95 -16.07
N ARG A 68 -11.21 0.67 -15.84
CA ARG A 68 -11.76 -0.41 -16.65
C ARG A 68 -13.29 -0.51 -16.52
N ASN A 69 -13.81 -0.31 -15.32
CA ASN A 69 -15.24 -0.31 -15.02
C ASN A 69 -15.61 1.02 -14.35
N LEU A 70 -16.27 1.91 -15.11
CA LEU A 70 -16.68 3.23 -14.62
C LEU A 70 -17.73 3.15 -13.51
N GLN A 71 -18.64 2.17 -13.55
CA GLN A 71 -19.67 2.02 -12.52
C GLN A 71 -19.05 1.64 -11.17
N GLU A 72 -18.13 0.67 -11.15
CA GLU A 72 -17.36 0.34 -9.94
C GLU A 72 -16.55 1.53 -9.45
N TRP A 73 -15.87 2.24 -10.35
CA TRP A 73 -15.04 3.39 -10.00
C TRP A 73 -15.86 4.52 -9.35
N MET A 74 -17.06 4.80 -9.86
CA MET A 74 -18.00 5.77 -9.28
C MET A 74 -18.47 5.34 -7.88
N LEU A 75 -18.53 4.04 -7.62
CA LEU A 75 -18.81 3.46 -6.30
C LEU A 75 -17.55 3.35 -5.42
N LYS A 76 -16.43 3.93 -5.85
CA LYS A 76 -15.12 3.88 -5.18
C LYS A 76 -14.53 2.47 -5.07
N VAL A 77 -14.96 1.57 -5.93
CA VAL A 77 -14.43 0.21 -6.05
C VAL A 77 -13.38 0.18 -7.16
N GLY A 78 -12.12 -0.05 -6.78
CA GLY A 78 -10.97 -0.05 -7.70
C GLY A 78 -10.49 -1.44 -8.13
N SER A 79 -11.24 -2.52 -7.84
CA SER A 79 -10.81 -3.91 -8.06
C SER A 79 -10.61 -4.26 -9.53
N SER A 80 -11.43 -3.71 -10.43
CA SER A 80 -11.28 -3.90 -11.89
C SER A 80 -9.99 -3.29 -12.46
N GLY A 81 -9.37 -2.35 -11.73
CA GLY A 81 -8.18 -1.63 -12.14
C GLY A 81 -8.44 -0.71 -13.34
N CYS A 82 -7.39 -0.50 -14.12
CA CYS A 82 -7.36 0.47 -15.20
C CYS A 82 -6.93 -0.16 -16.53
N VAL A 83 -7.24 0.50 -17.63
CA VAL A 83 -6.84 0.13 -18.99
C VAL A 83 -6.18 1.32 -19.68
N ARG A 84 -5.23 1.07 -20.59
CA ARG A 84 -4.58 2.15 -21.34
C ARG A 84 -5.62 2.92 -22.15
N ARG A 85 -5.50 4.26 -22.15
CA ARG A 85 -6.31 5.14 -23.00
C ARG A 85 -6.05 4.93 -24.48
N THR A 86 -4.80 4.62 -24.82
CA THR A 86 -4.33 4.47 -26.19
C THR A 86 -3.53 3.18 -26.29
N GLN A 87 -3.82 2.39 -27.32
CA GLN A 87 -3.10 1.16 -27.62
C GLN A 87 -1.66 1.50 -28.01
N LEU A 88 -0.73 0.65 -27.59
CA LEU A 88 0.67 0.76 -27.99
C LEU A 88 0.86 0.44 -29.48
N SER A 89 1.66 1.24 -30.17
CA SER A 89 2.21 1.07 -31.52
C SER A 89 3.56 0.34 -31.57
N CYS A 90 4.19 0.06 -30.42
CA CYS A 90 5.52 -0.56 -30.23
C CYS A 90 6.71 0.26 -30.76
N GLY A 91 6.62 0.83 -31.97
CA GLY A 91 7.74 1.49 -32.64
C GLY A 91 8.06 2.91 -32.18
N GLY A 92 7.17 3.54 -31.41
CA GLY A 92 7.34 4.93 -30.98
C GLY A 92 6.66 5.27 -29.66
N ASP A 93 6.23 4.28 -28.87
CA ASP A 93 5.65 4.55 -27.56
C ASP A 93 6.72 4.55 -26.48
N GLY A 94 6.82 5.69 -25.79
CA GLY A 94 7.79 6.04 -24.75
C GLY A 94 7.78 7.54 -24.54
#